data_AF-A0A1B2E351-F1
#
_entry.id   AF-A0A1B2E351-F1
#
_cell.length_a   1.000
_cell.length_b   1.000
_cell.length_c   1.000
_cell.angle_alpha   90.00
_cell.angle_beta   90.00
_cell.angle_gamma   90.00
#
_symmetry.space_group_name_H-M   'P 1'
#
loop_
_entity.id
_entity.type
_entity.pdbx_description
1 polymer ?
#
loop_
_entity_poly.entity_id
_entity_poly.type
_entity_poly.pdbx_seq_one_letter_code
_entity_poly.pdbx_strand_id
1 'polypeptide(L)'
;MKKTVSITAALALALSLTAVASADPVTGTVTNSTYNNNSDEPIIKPDEVVLNPTPMHELTKLTYFYNAPNGKKVGALAPQKVDTTGNRFEDARGGEWVEIYTWLGTAWIYVD
;
A
#
# COMPACT_ATOMS: atom_id res chain seq x y z
N MET A 1 -30.84 14.25 52.71
CA MET A 1 -30.44 12.89 52.27
C MET A 1 -29.79 13.03 50.90
N LYS A 2 -28.51 12.70 50.74
CA LYS A 2 -28.00 11.52 49.99
C LYS A 2 -28.25 11.64 48.47
N LYS A 3 -27.31 11.58 47.51
CA LYS A 3 -25.83 11.45 47.41
C LYS A 3 -25.48 11.91 45.98
N THR A 4 -24.35 12.60 45.80
CA THR A 4 -23.67 12.77 44.50
C THR A 4 -23.04 11.45 44.08
N VAL A 5 -23.00 11.11 42.79
CA VAL A 5 -21.85 10.45 42.14
C VAL A 5 -21.93 10.65 40.61
N SER A 6 -20.89 11.27 40.04
CA SER A 6 -20.51 11.23 38.63
C SER A 6 -19.35 10.22 38.47
N ILE A 7 -19.27 9.47 37.37
CA ILE A 7 -18.08 8.69 37.02
C ILE A 7 -17.81 8.86 35.52
N THR A 8 -16.83 9.71 35.20
CA THR A 8 -16.16 9.74 33.90
C THR A 8 -14.86 8.98 34.05
N ALA A 9 -14.66 7.91 33.28
CA ALA A 9 -13.40 7.18 33.23
C ALA A 9 -12.48 7.83 32.19
N ALA A 10 -11.33 8.34 32.61
CA ALA A 10 -10.24 8.77 31.73
C ALA A 10 -9.05 7.82 31.92
N LEU A 11 -8.68 7.11 30.86
CA LEU A 11 -7.49 6.26 30.82
C LEU A 11 -6.42 7.00 30.02
N ALA A 12 -5.44 7.59 30.71
CA ALA A 12 -4.26 8.20 30.11
C ALA A 12 -3.02 7.45 30.59
N LEU A 13 -2.28 6.83 29.66
CA LEU A 13 -1.04 6.13 29.93
C LEU A 13 0.12 7.01 29.46
N ALA A 14 0.88 7.57 30.40
CA ALA A 14 2.09 8.34 30.11
C ALA A 14 3.33 7.47 30.34
N LEU A 15 4.19 7.37 29.33
CA LEU A 15 5.51 6.73 29.43
C LEU A 15 6.57 7.78 29.09
N SER A 16 7.45 8.10 30.04
CA SER A 16 8.55 9.04 29.86
C SER A 16 9.89 8.34 30.06
N LEU A 17 10.70 8.22 29.00
CA LEU A 17 12.12 7.89 29.12
C LEU A 17 12.94 8.87 28.28
N THR A 18 13.87 9.56 28.91
CA THR A 18 14.92 10.36 28.27
C THR A 18 16.19 9.53 28.18
N ALA A 19 16.77 9.40 26.97
CA ALA A 19 18.09 8.83 26.77
C ALA A 19 18.97 9.83 26.02
N VAL A 20 20.12 10.16 26.60
CA VAL A 20 21.20 10.92 25.94
C VAL A 20 22.33 9.95 25.62
N ALA A 21 22.76 9.94 24.36
CA ALA A 21 23.96 9.24 23.92
C ALA A 21 24.93 10.26 23.32
N SER A 22 26.13 10.35 23.91
CA SER A 22 27.26 11.11 23.39
C SER A 22 28.07 10.20 22.46
N ALA A 23 28.40 10.66 21.25
CA ALA A 23 29.30 9.97 20.34
C ALA A 23 30.49 10.89 19.99
N ASP A 24 31.70 10.37 20.22
CA ASP A 24 32.98 10.96 19.82
C ASP A 24 33.22 10.73 18.32
N PRO A 25 33.73 11.69 17.53
CA PRO A 25 33.90 11.50 16.10
C PRO A 25 35.15 10.67 15.78
N VAL A 26 34.98 9.51 15.14
CA VAL A 26 36.09 8.71 14.59
C VAL A 26 36.39 9.11 13.14
N THR A 27 37.60 9.60 12.92
CA THR A 27 38.14 9.93 11.59
C THR A 27 38.73 8.66 10.96
N GLY A 28 38.10 8.11 9.93
CA GLY A 28 38.62 6.94 9.20
C GLY A 28 37.92 6.70 7.87
N THR A 29 38.68 6.74 6.78
CA THR A 29 38.24 6.46 5.41
C THR A 29 37.96 4.95 5.23
N VAL A 30 36.77 4.58 4.77
CA VAL A 30 36.42 3.17 4.49
C VAL A 30 36.33 2.94 2.98
N THR A 31 37.25 2.12 2.49
CA THR A 31 37.29 1.51 1.16
C THR A 31 36.14 0.51 0.96
N ASN A 32 35.70 0.41 -0.29
CA ASN A 32 34.53 -0.32 -0.79
C ASN A 32 34.13 -1.56 0.02
N SER A 33 32.90 -1.48 0.51
CA SER A 33 32.29 -2.43 1.41
C SER A 33 31.02 -2.96 0.74
N THR A 34 31.03 -4.25 0.39
CA THR A 34 29.81 -5.02 0.09
C THR A 34 29.03 -5.12 1.39
N TYR A 35 27.96 -4.34 1.53
CA TYR A 35 27.04 -4.42 2.66
C TYR A 35 25.66 -4.82 2.17
N ASN A 36 25.32 -6.09 2.44
CA ASN A 36 23.98 -6.49 2.83
C ASN A 36 23.85 -6.12 4.31
N ASN A 37 23.01 -5.14 4.67
CA ASN A 37 22.52 -4.94 6.03
C ASN A 37 21.28 -4.04 5.99
N ASN A 38 20.20 -4.60 6.51
CA ASN A 38 18.95 -3.93 6.88
C ASN A 38 19.19 -2.60 7.62
N SER A 39 18.58 -1.55 7.09
CA SER A 39 18.10 -0.37 7.81
C SER A 39 17.01 0.20 6.91
N ASP A 40 15.78 -0.23 7.19
CA ASP A 40 14.67 -0.34 6.24
C ASP A 40 13.97 0.99 5.94
N GLU A 41 14.72 2.00 5.47
CA GLU A 41 14.14 3.08 4.67
C GLU A 41 14.55 2.87 3.20
N PRO A 42 13.60 2.78 2.25
CA PRO A 42 13.94 2.63 0.84
C PRO A 42 14.67 3.90 0.37
N ILE A 43 15.98 3.79 0.13
CA ILE A 43 16.75 4.84 -0.55
C ILE A 43 16.39 4.78 -2.03
N ILE A 44 15.35 5.53 -2.43
CA ILE A 44 15.02 5.74 -3.85
C ILE A 44 16.18 6.53 -4.47
N LYS A 45 17.02 5.86 -5.27
CA LYS A 45 18.02 6.57 -6.07
C LYS A 45 17.36 7.12 -7.34
N PRO A 46 17.72 8.33 -7.81
CA PRO A 46 17.12 8.90 -9.02
C PRO A 46 17.33 8.06 -10.29
N ASP A 47 18.31 7.16 -10.26
CA ASP A 47 18.69 6.21 -11.31
C ASP A 47 18.11 4.80 -11.13
N GLU A 48 17.29 4.56 -10.10
CA GLU A 48 16.58 3.29 -9.94
C GLU A 48 15.43 3.19 -10.97
N VAL A 49 15.75 2.56 -12.09
CA VAL A 49 14.78 2.31 -13.16
C VAL A 49 13.82 1.23 -12.72
N VAL A 50 12.51 1.54 -12.67
CA VAL A 50 11.46 0.53 -12.54
C VAL A 50 11.52 -0.37 -13.78
N LEU A 51 12.10 -1.56 -13.63
CA LEU A 51 12.42 -2.45 -14.75
C LEU A 51 11.17 -3.01 -15.44
N ASN A 52 10.02 -3.04 -14.75
CA ASN A 52 8.78 -3.60 -15.26
C ASN A 52 7.55 -2.87 -14.65
N PRO A 53 7.22 -1.65 -15.11
CA PRO A 53 6.04 -0.95 -14.61
C PRO A 53 4.78 -1.75 -14.98
N THR A 54 3.86 -1.93 -14.03
CA THR A 54 2.56 -2.52 -14.35
C THR A 54 1.78 -1.57 -15.24
N PRO A 55 1.05 -2.07 -16.25
CA PRO A 55 0.31 -1.20 -17.15
C PRO A 55 -0.81 -0.49 -16.39
N MET A 56 -0.96 0.81 -16.58
CA MET A 56 -2.13 1.54 -16.12
C MET A 56 -3.31 1.25 -17.05
N HIS A 57 -4.51 1.19 -16.49
CA HIS A 57 -5.75 1.04 -17.24
C HIS A 57 -6.64 2.27 -17.05
N GLU A 58 -7.15 2.83 -18.15
CA GLU A 58 -8.02 4.00 -18.12
C GLU A 58 -9.49 3.59 -18.20
N LEU A 59 -10.22 3.84 -17.13
CA LEU A 59 -11.65 3.63 -17.04
C LEU A 59 -12.36 4.88 -17.56
N THR A 60 -13.05 4.77 -18.70
CA THR A 60 -13.78 5.90 -19.32
C THR A 60 -15.23 6.01 -18.87
N LYS A 61 -15.75 4.96 -18.22
CA LYS A 61 -17.13 4.85 -17.71
C LYS A 61 -17.15 4.22 -16.33
N LEU A 62 -18.31 4.28 -15.68
CA LEU A 62 -18.54 3.55 -14.43
C LEU A 62 -18.27 2.06 -14.66
N THR A 63 -17.30 1.52 -13.92
CA THR A 63 -16.81 0.15 -14.09
C THR A 63 -17.01 -0.64 -12.81
N TYR A 64 -17.70 -1.78 -12.89
CA TYR A 64 -17.87 -2.68 -11.75
C TYR A 64 -16.61 -3.51 -11.53
N PHE A 65 -16.27 -3.75 -10.27
CA PHE A 65 -15.20 -4.65 -9.90
C PHE A 65 -15.71 -5.80 -9.02
N TYR A 66 -15.00 -6.92 -9.10
CA TYR A 66 -15.42 -8.24 -8.66
C TYR A 66 -14.35 -8.87 -7.76
N ASN A 67 -14.75 -9.81 -6.89
CA ASN A 67 -13.82 -10.52 -6.02
C ASN A 67 -13.00 -11.61 -6.74
N ALA A 68 -13.44 -12.04 -7.93
CA ALA A 68 -12.78 -13.01 -8.80
C ALA A 68 -13.30 -12.81 -10.24
N PRO A 69 -12.60 -13.35 -11.26
CA PRO A 69 -13.16 -13.44 -12.61
C PRO A 69 -14.51 -14.18 -12.58
N ASN A 70 -15.54 -13.64 -13.23
CA ASN A 70 -16.92 -14.15 -13.19
C ASN A 70 -17.51 -14.27 -11.76
N GLY A 71 -16.94 -13.56 -10.79
CA GLY A 71 -17.32 -13.62 -9.38
C GLY A 71 -18.46 -12.67 -9.01
N LYS A 72 -18.54 -12.34 -7.72
CA LYS A 72 -19.52 -11.39 -7.17
C LYS A 72 -19.03 -9.95 -7.36
N LYS A 73 -19.94 -9.07 -7.77
CA LYS A 73 -19.71 -7.62 -7.74
C LYS A 73 -19.52 -7.17 -6.30
N VAL A 74 -18.44 -6.44 -6.04
CA VAL A 74 -18.11 -5.91 -4.72
C VAL A 74 -18.16 -4.39 -4.68
N GLY A 75 -18.14 -3.72 -5.84
CA GLY A 75 -18.29 -2.28 -5.94
C GLY A 75 -18.21 -1.77 -7.37
N ALA A 76 -18.11 -0.44 -7.50
CA ALA A 76 -17.90 0.22 -8.78
C ALA A 76 -16.91 1.38 -8.63
N LEU A 77 -16.17 1.65 -9.69
CA LEU A 77 -15.25 2.76 -9.84
C LEU A 77 -15.81 3.74 -10.86
N ALA A 78 -15.78 5.02 -10.54
CA ALA A 78 -16.03 6.09 -11.51
C ALA A 78 -14.89 6.14 -12.56
N PRO A 79 -15.07 6.85 -13.69
CA PRO A 79 -14.02 7.03 -14.67
C PRO A 79 -12.74 7.60 -14.05
N GLN A 80 -11.63 6.88 -14.18
CA GLN A 80 -10.32 7.24 -13.63
C GLN A 80 -9.23 6.34 -14.21
N LYS A 81 -7.97 6.68 -13.95
CA LYS A 81 -6.84 5.80 -14.26
C LYS A 81 -6.54 4.95 -13.04
N VAL A 82 -6.38 3.64 -13.24
CA VAL A 82 -6.07 2.67 -12.19
C VAL A 82 -4.81 1.91 -12.53
N ASP A 83 -4.02 1.61 -11.51
CA ASP A 83 -2.88 0.69 -11.63
C ASP A 83 -3.39 -0.76 -11.63
N THR A 84 -2.78 -1.58 -12.49
CA THR A 84 -3.04 -3.02 -12.53
C THR A 84 -1.97 -3.79 -11.76
N THR A 85 -2.27 -5.00 -11.35
CA THR A 85 -1.29 -5.89 -10.71
C THR A 85 -0.39 -6.60 -11.74
N GLY A 86 -0.77 -6.55 -13.01
CA GLY A 86 -0.19 -7.35 -14.10
C GLY A 86 -0.91 -8.69 -14.30
N ASN A 87 -1.74 -9.14 -13.35
CA ASN A 87 -2.52 -10.36 -13.52
C ASN A 87 -3.70 -10.13 -14.48
N ARG A 88 -3.80 -11.01 -15.46
CA ARG A 88 -4.80 -10.97 -16.54
C ARG A 88 -5.34 -12.37 -16.78
N PHE A 89 -6.62 -12.46 -17.12
CA PHE A 89 -7.29 -13.71 -17.44
C PHE A 89 -8.22 -13.50 -18.64
N GLU A 90 -7.89 -14.11 -19.76
CA GLU A 90 -8.72 -14.07 -20.96
C GLU A 90 -9.98 -14.92 -20.77
N ASP A 91 -11.13 -14.34 -21.09
CA ASP A 91 -12.41 -15.04 -21.08
C ASP A 91 -12.64 -15.73 -22.43
N ALA A 92 -13.20 -16.94 -22.40
CA ALA A 92 -13.47 -17.75 -23.59
C ALA A 92 -14.46 -17.08 -24.58
N ARG A 93 -15.12 -15.99 -24.14
CA ARG A 93 -16.11 -15.23 -24.91
C ARG A 93 -15.54 -13.96 -25.57
N GLY A 94 -14.23 -13.71 -25.41
CA GLY A 94 -13.51 -12.62 -26.10
C GLY A 94 -13.22 -11.39 -25.26
N GLY A 95 -13.60 -11.35 -23.98
CA GLY A 95 -13.22 -10.28 -23.05
C GLY A 95 -12.01 -10.65 -22.18
N GLU A 96 -11.47 -9.68 -21.45
CA GLU A 96 -10.32 -9.86 -20.55
C GLU A 96 -10.68 -9.43 -19.12
N TRP A 97 -10.31 -10.26 -18.15
CA TRP A 97 -10.32 -9.91 -16.75
C TRP A 97 -8.96 -9.35 -16.35
N VAL A 98 -8.94 -8.14 -15.80
CA VAL A 98 -7.73 -7.47 -15.34
C VAL A 98 -7.82 -7.28 -13.83
N GLU A 99 -6.78 -7.68 -13.10
CA GLU A 99 -6.71 -7.44 -11.67
C GLU A 99 -6.12 -6.05 -11.37
N ILE A 100 -6.77 -5.33 -10.47
CA ILE A 100 -6.46 -3.96 -10.06
C ILE A 100 -6.34 -3.85 -8.54
N TYR A 101 -5.66 -2.81 -8.08
CA TYR A 101 -5.62 -2.46 -6.66
C TYR A 101 -6.78 -1.52 -6.29
N THR A 102 -7.45 -1.83 -5.19
CA THR A 102 -8.53 -1.02 -4.61
C THR A 102 -8.31 -0.81 -3.12
N TRP A 103 -9.10 0.06 -2.48
CA TRP A 103 -9.08 0.24 -1.02
C TRP A 103 -9.54 -1.01 -0.25
N LEU A 104 -10.09 -2.02 -0.94
CA LEU A 104 -10.48 -3.30 -0.36
C LEU A 104 -9.42 -4.41 -0.58
N GLY A 105 -8.28 -4.08 -1.18
CA GLY A 105 -7.29 -5.04 -1.67
C GLY A 105 -7.40 -5.25 -3.18
N THR A 106 -7.03 -6.43 -3.67
CA THR A 106 -7.11 -6.74 -5.09
C THR A 106 -8.54 -7.04 -5.53
N ALA A 107 -8.88 -6.63 -6.74
CA ALA A 107 -10.17 -6.90 -7.36
C ALA A 107 -10.02 -7.06 -8.86
N TRP A 108 -11.01 -7.66 -9.50
CA TRP A 108 -11.02 -7.91 -10.94
C TRP A 108 -12.02 -6.99 -11.64
N ILE A 109 -11.60 -6.37 -12.74
CA ILE A 109 -12.48 -5.67 -13.69
C ILE A 109 -12.59 -6.46 -14.98
N TYR A 110 -13.72 -6.33 -15.67
CA TYR A 110 -13.91 -6.91 -16.99
C TYR A 110 -13.74 -5.82 -18.05
N VAL A 111 -12.88 -6.10 -19.02
CA VAL A 111 -12.57 -5.24 -20.16
C VAL A 111 -13.08 -5.97 -21.40
N ASP A 112 -14.03 -5.34 -22.10
CA ASP A 112 -14.59 -5.77 -23.39
C ASP A 112 -13.99 -4.94 -24.53
#